data_AF-A0A2E2EM41-F1
#
_entry.id   AF-A0A2E2EM41-F1
#
_cell.length_a   1.000
_cell.length_b   1.000
_cell.length_c   1.000
_cell.angle_alpha   90.00
_cell.angle_beta   90.00
_cell.angle_gamma   90.00
#
_symmetry.space_group_name_H-M   'P 1'
#
loop_
_entity.id
_entity.type
_entity.pdbx_description
1 polymer ?
#
loop_
_entity_poly.entity_id
_entity_poly.type
_entity_poly.pdbx_seq_one_letter_code
_entity_poly.pdbx_strand_id
1 'polypeptide(L)'
;MISKPKKISEKAQILKGVGASSWFEISLENKKYRIKRYSEEGELECSRVFTSSPKGFDINTKYEFTYISHCKECTILQNNKTYKFYTNEY
;
A
#
# COMPACT_ATOMS: atom_id res chain seq x y z
N MET A 1 5.39 10.72 19.78
CA MET A 1 6.24 9.93 18.85
C MET A 1 5.40 8.75 18.38
N ILE A 2 5.04 8.68 17.10
CA ILE A 2 4.27 7.53 16.59
C ILE A 2 5.25 6.36 16.52
N SER A 3 5.19 5.46 17.51
CA SER A 3 6.04 4.27 17.56
C SER A 3 5.53 3.29 16.52
N LYS A 4 6.37 2.90 15.55
CA LYS A 4 6.03 1.84 14.60
C LYS A 4 5.72 0.56 15.40
N PRO A 5 4.50 0.00 15.31
CA PRO A 5 4.18 -1.21 16.06
C PRO A 5 5.04 -2.38 15.55
N LYS A 6 5.55 -3.20 16.49
CA LYS A 6 6.48 -4.31 16.19
C LYS A 6 5.95 -5.33 15.17
N LYS A 7 4.63 -5.39 14.97
CA LYS A 7 3.97 -6.32 14.05
C LYS A 7 4.04 -5.90 12.58
N ILE A 8 4.49 -4.68 12.29
CA ILE A 8 4.53 -4.16 10.93
C ILE A 8 5.92 -4.28 10.33
N SER A 9 5.99 -4.89 9.16
CA SER A 9 7.18 -5.05 8.33
C SER A 9 7.93 -3.75 8.09
N GLU A 10 9.25 -3.81 7.96
CA GLU A 10 10.11 -2.67 7.65
C GLU A 10 9.71 -1.99 6.32
N LYS A 11 9.17 -2.76 5.37
CA LYS A 11 8.71 -2.29 4.06
C LYS A 11 7.39 -1.52 4.09
N ALA A 12 6.67 -1.54 5.22
CA ALA A 12 5.41 -0.84 5.32
C ALA A 12 5.61 0.68 5.43
N GLN A 13 4.81 1.41 4.67
CA GLN A 13 4.79 2.87 4.64
C GLN A 13 3.57 3.39 5.39
N ILE A 14 3.74 4.47 6.16
CA ILE A 14 2.63 5.13 6.84
C ILE A 14 2.04 6.20 5.92
N LEU A 15 0.73 6.14 5.68
CA LEU A 15 0.00 7.22 5.04
C LEU A 15 -0.76 7.96 6.13
N LYS A 16 -0.34 9.20 6.38
CA LYS A 16 -0.92 10.07 7.41
C LYS A 16 -2.13 10.79 6.81
N GLY A 17 -3.33 10.39 7.20
CA GLY A 17 -4.56 11.12 6.87
C GLY A 17 -4.84 12.26 7.85
N VAL A 18 -5.80 13.12 7.51
CA VAL A 18 -6.23 14.25 8.36
C VAL A 18 -6.97 13.80 9.64
N GLY A 19 -7.40 12.53 9.72
CA GLY A 19 -8.11 11.98 10.89
C GLY A 19 -7.49 10.72 11.50
N ALA A 20 -6.91 9.83 10.70
CA ALA A 20 -6.25 8.60 11.15
C ALA A 20 -5.06 8.29 10.25
N SER A 21 -3.99 7.74 10.83
CA SER A 21 -2.90 7.17 10.05
C SER A 21 -3.18 5.71 9.76
N SER A 22 -2.66 5.19 8.66
CA SER A 22 -2.71 3.75 8.39
C SER A 22 -1.40 3.31 7.77
N TRP A 23 -1.01 2.08 8.06
CA TRP A 23 0.19 1.49 7.49
C TRP A 23 -0.16 0.65 6.28
N PHE A 24 0.66 0.73 5.25
CA PHE A 24 0.46 0.06 3.99
C PHE A 24 1.70 -0.73 3.62
N GLU A 25 1.50 -2.00 3.30
CA GLU A 25 2.55 -2.88 2.80
C GLU A 25 2.14 -3.37 1.42
N ILE A 26 3.07 -3.35 0.48
CA ILE A 26 2.93 -4.00 -0.82
C ILE A 26 3.90 -5.17 -0.90
N SER A 27 3.48 -6.25 -1.56
CA SER A 27 4.28 -7.44 -1.84
C SER A 27 3.91 -7.96 -3.23
N LEU A 28 4.87 -8.58 -3.92
CA LEU A 28 4.64 -9.20 -5.23
C LEU A 28 4.19 -10.65 -5.03
N GLU A 29 3.05 -11.03 -5.58
CA GLU A 29 2.47 -12.38 -5.49
C GLU A 29 2.02 -12.83 -6.89
N ASN A 30 2.72 -13.80 -7.48
CA ASN A 30 2.38 -14.40 -8.78
C ASN A 30 2.04 -13.39 -9.90
N LYS A 31 2.87 -12.35 -10.08
CA LYS A 31 2.72 -11.24 -11.05
C LYS A 31 1.64 -10.21 -10.72
N LYS A 32 0.98 -10.32 -9.57
CA LYS A 32 0.08 -9.31 -9.02
C LYS A 32 0.70 -8.70 -7.76
N TYR A 33 0.07 -7.64 -7.26
CA TYR A 33 0.55 -6.93 -6.09
C TYR A 33 -0.42 -7.10 -4.94
N ARG A 34 0.01 -7.74 -3.87
CA ARG A 34 -0.79 -7.84 -2.66
C ARG A 34 -0.51 -6.64 -1.78
N ILE A 35 -1.56 -5.88 -1.51
CA ILE A 35 -1.50 -4.69 -0.67
C ILE A 35 -2.27 -4.96 0.61
N LYS A 36 -1.59 -4.74 1.72
CA LYS A 36 -2.12 -4.92 3.07
C LYS A 36 -2.19 -3.58 3.77
N ARG A 37 -3.33 -3.28 4.38
CA ARG A 37 -3.53 -2.14 5.27
C ARG A 37 -3.50 -2.64 6.70
N TYR A 38 -2.78 -1.94 7.56
CA TYR A 38 -2.80 -2.15 8.99
C TYR A 38 -3.26 -0.89 9.72
N SER A 39 -3.93 -1.09 10.85
CA SER A 39 -4.27 -0.01 11.79
C SER A 39 -3.01 0.64 12.37
N GLU A 40 -3.15 1.77 13.05
CA GLU A 40 -2.03 2.44 13.75
C GLU A 40 -1.35 1.52 14.77
N GLU A 41 -2.10 0.57 15.33
CA GLU A 41 -1.65 -0.45 16.28
C GLU A 41 -1.00 -1.66 15.59
N GLY A 42 -1.09 -1.76 14.26
CA GLY A 42 -0.50 -2.82 13.46
C GLY A 42 -1.37 -4.07 13.31
N GLU A 43 -2.68 -3.92 13.50
CA GLU A 43 -3.65 -4.98 13.18
C GLU A 43 -3.98 -4.98 11.70
N LEU A 44 -4.06 -6.16 11.09
CA LEU A 44 -4.37 -6.30 9.67
C LEU A 44 -5.85 -5.95 9.42
N GLU A 45 -6.07 -4.77 8.87
CA GLU A 45 -7.41 -4.25 8.55
C GLU A 45 -7.92 -4.76 7.21
N CYS A 46 -7.02 -4.94 6.24
CA CYS A 46 -7.39 -5.29 4.89
C CYS A 46 -6.20 -5.89 4.15
N SER A 47 -6.46 -6.91 3.33
CA SER A 47 -5.45 -7.57 2.50
C SER A 47 -6.11 -7.97 1.19
N ARG A 48 -5.74 -7.34 0.08
CA ARG A 48 -6.29 -7.68 -1.25
C ARG A 48 -5.21 -7.74 -2.31
N VAL A 49 -5.52 -8.41 -3.42
CA VAL A 49 -4.62 -8.50 -4.57
C VAL A 49 -5.05 -7.48 -5.63
N PHE A 50 -4.08 -6.70 -6.09
CA PHE A 50 -4.24 -5.58 -7.01
C PHE A 50 -3.41 -5.79 -8.28
N THR A 51 -3.85 -5.13 -9.34
CA THR A 51 -3.10 -5.00 -10.60
C THR A 51 -2.69 -3.55 -10.81
N SER A 52 -1.42 -3.32 -11.15
CA SER A 52 -0.88 -1.99 -11.45
C SER A 52 -1.14 -1.60 -12.90
N SER A 53 -1.54 -0.35 -13.13
CA SER A 53 -1.54 0.29 -14.44
C SER A 53 -0.97 1.70 -14.35
N PRO A 54 -0.08 2.12 -15.27
CA PRO A 54 0.50 1.32 -16.36
C PRO A 54 1.46 0.23 -15.87
N LYS A 55 1.87 -0.69 -16.75
CA LYS A 55 2.93 -1.68 -16.43
C LYS A 55 4.27 -0.96 -16.18
N GLY A 56 5.15 -1.61 -15.42
CA GLY A 56 6.51 -1.12 -15.14
C GLY A 56 6.74 -0.60 -13.72
N PHE A 57 5.78 -0.77 -12.82
CA PHE A 57 6.03 -0.57 -11.38
C PHE A 57 7.04 -1.60 -10.88
N ASP A 58 8.06 -1.15 -10.15
CA ASP A 58 9.06 -2.02 -9.51
C ASP A 58 9.05 -1.86 -7.98
N ILE A 59 8.68 -2.92 -7.27
CA ILE A 59 8.55 -2.92 -5.80
C ILE A 59 9.89 -2.83 -5.05
N ASN A 60 11.03 -3.03 -5.72
CA ASN A 60 12.35 -2.96 -5.09
C ASN A 60 12.97 -1.55 -5.21
N THR A 61 12.40 -0.70 -6.07
CA THR A 61 12.80 0.71 -6.18
C THR A 61 12.03 1.60 -5.19
N LYS A 62 12.48 2.84 -4.98
CA LYS A 62 11.77 3.79 -4.10
C LYS A 62 10.39 4.12 -4.68
N TYR A 63 9.38 4.03 -3.85
CA TYR A 63 8.00 4.39 -4.16
C TYR A 63 7.32 4.99 -2.93
N GLU A 64 6.19 5.65 -3.14
CA GLU A 64 5.39 6.24 -2.06
C GLU A 64 3.89 6.04 -2.33
N PHE A 65 3.16 5.52 -1.35
CA PHE A 65 1.69 5.53 -1.41
C PHE A 65 1.18 6.97 -1.29
N THR A 66 0.35 7.40 -2.25
CA THR A 66 -0.16 8.78 -2.30
C THR A 66 -1.66 8.88 -2.09
N TYR A 67 -2.43 7.86 -2.46
CA TYR A 67 -3.89 7.87 -2.29
C TYR A 67 -4.46 6.47 -2.18
N ILE A 68 -5.56 6.32 -1.43
CA ILE A 68 -6.24 5.04 -1.19
C ILE A 68 -7.74 5.30 -1.07
N SER A 69 -8.53 4.49 -1.77
CA SER A 69 -9.99 4.54 -1.74
C SER A 69 -10.56 3.20 -1.30
N HIS A 70 -11.07 3.14 -0.07
CA HIS A 70 -11.83 2.01 0.49
C HIS A 70 -11.19 0.61 0.32
N CYS A 71 -9.86 0.53 0.28
CA CYS A 71 -9.15 -0.72 0.00
C CYS A 71 -9.50 -1.36 -1.37
N LYS A 72 -10.08 -0.59 -2.30
CA LYS A 72 -10.43 -1.02 -3.66
C LYS A 72 -9.49 -0.44 -4.70
N GLU A 73 -9.00 0.76 -4.45
CA GLU A 73 -8.02 1.44 -5.29
C GLU A 73 -6.93 2.07 -4.42
N CYS A 74 -5.71 2.10 -4.92
CA CYS A 74 -4.66 2.97 -4.40
C CYS A 74 -3.75 3.47 -5.51
N THR A 75 -3.04 4.56 -5.24
CA THR A 75 -2.02 5.09 -6.14
C THR A 75 -0.68 5.13 -5.45
N ILE A 76 0.35 4.75 -6.20
CA ILE A 76 1.73 4.77 -5.75
C ILE A 76 2.52 5.64 -6.73
N LEU A 77 3.25 6.61 -6.20
CA LEU A 77 4.18 7.44 -6.95
C LEU A 77 5.56 6.79 -6.94
N GLN A 78 6.15 6.60 -8.12
CA GLN A 78 7.50 6.06 -8.28
C GLN A 78 8.17 6.75 -9.46
N ASN A 79 9.37 7.27 -9.27
CA ASN A 79 10.11 8.01 -10.31
C ASN A 79 9.25 9.10 -10.98
N ASN A 80 8.51 9.87 -10.18
CA ASN A 80 7.59 10.92 -10.65
C ASN A 80 6.45 10.41 -11.58
N LYS A 81 6.20 9.10 -11.57
CA LYS A 81 5.15 8.42 -12.33
C LYS A 81 4.15 7.78 -11.38
N THR A 82 2.88 8.06 -11.61
CA THR A 82 1.79 7.53 -10.80
C THR A 82 1.33 6.20 -11.36
N TYR A 83 1.37 5.18 -10.51
CA TYR A 83 0.84 3.85 -10.78
C TYR A 83 -0.45 3.66 -10.01
N LYS A 84 -1.52 3.32 -10.72
CA LYS A 84 -2.83 3.03 -10.12
C LYS A 84 -2.96 1.53 -9.92
N PHE A 85 -3.40 1.15 -8.74
CA PHE A 85 -3.62 -0.22 -8.32
C PHE A 85 -5.10 -0.38 -8.05
N TYR A 86 -5.75 -1.28 -8.76
CA TYR A 86 -7.15 -1.61 -8.59
C TYR A 86 -7.30 -3.11 -8.35
N THR A 87 -8.24 -3.48 -7.50
CA THR A 87 -8.64 -4.87 -7.29
C THR A 87 -10.00 -5.11 -7.92
N ASN A 88 -10.19 -6.30 -8.48
CA ASN A 88 -11.47 -6.75 -9.03
C ASN A 88 -12.17 -7.74 -8.07
N GLU A 89 -11.65 -7.92 -6.84
CA GLU A 89 -12.33 -8.68 -5.79
C GLU A 89 -13.57 -7.90 -5.34
N TYR A 90 -14.74 -8.42 -5.72
CA TYR A 90 -16.05 -7.87 -5.40
C TYR A 90 -16.44 -8.21 -3.97
#